data_AF-X8CEQ9-F1
#
_entry.id   AF-X8CEQ9-F1
#
_cell.length_a   1.000
_cell.length_b   1.000
_cell.length_c   1.000
_cell.angle_alpha   90.00
_cell.angle_beta   90.00
_cell.angle_gamma   90.00
#
_symmetry.space_group_name_H-M   'P 1'
#
loop_
_entity.id
_entity.type
_entity.pdbx_description
1 polymer ?
#
loop_
_entity_poly.entity_id
_entity_poly.type
_entity_poly.pdbx_seq_one_letter_code
_entity_poly.pdbx_strand_id
1 'polypeptide(L)'
;EPLIVLIIDEIAALTAYVTDRKLRAETEQLLGVLLSQGRAVGISVVAAVQDPAKDTLPVRQLFTVRIGLRMTEPTQTAMVLGQGARDAGAECDLIADATPASGT
;
A
#
# COMPACT_ATOMS: atom_id res chain seq x y z
N GLU A 1 -25.76 -3.15 -8.30
CA GLU A 1 -24.61 -3.70 -9.05
C GLU A 1 -23.69 -4.47 -8.11
N PRO A 2 -22.91 -5.45 -8.61
CA PRO A 2 -21.94 -6.19 -7.80
C PRO A 2 -20.75 -5.30 -7.38
N LEU A 3 -20.17 -5.59 -6.22
CA LEU A 3 -18.91 -4.99 -5.78
C LEU A 3 -17.74 -5.57 -6.61
N ILE A 4 -16.90 -4.70 -7.16
CA ILE A 4 -15.66 -5.09 -7.86
C ILE A 4 -14.48 -4.87 -6.92
N VAL A 5 -13.70 -5.92 -6.67
CA VAL A 5 -12.48 -5.86 -5.86
C VAL A 5 -11.27 -6.09 -6.76
N LEU A 6 -10.44 -5.05 -6.90
CA LEU A 6 -9.17 -5.13 -7.61
C LEU A 6 -8.06 -5.46 -6.60
N ILE A 7 -7.40 -6.60 -6.77
CA ILE A 7 -6.30 -7.04 -5.91
C ILE A 7 -4.98 -6.90 -6.68
N ILE A 8 -4.02 -6.21 -6.08
CA ILE A 8 -2.68 -5.97 -6.63
C ILE A 8 -1.68 -6.53 -5.60
N ASP A 9 -1.04 -7.65 -5.93
CA ASP A 9 -0.10 -8.33 -5.03
C ASP A 9 1.21 -7.55 -4.84
N GLU A 10 1.64 -6.81 -5.86
CA GLU A 10 2.79 -5.91 -5.76
C GLU A 10 2.56 -4.66 -6.60
N ILE A 11 2.20 -3.56 -5.94
CA ILE A 11 1.92 -2.28 -6.62
C ILE A 11 3.19 -1.61 -7.16
N ALA A 12 4.37 -1.88 -6.57
CA ALA A 12 5.65 -1.38 -7.08
C ALA A 12 5.93 -1.90 -8.50
N ALA A 13 5.42 -3.08 -8.86
CA ALA A 13 5.53 -3.58 -10.23
C ALA A 13 4.84 -2.68 -11.26
N LEU A 14 3.84 -1.91 -10.84
CA LEU A 14 3.05 -1.01 -11.67
C LEU A 14 3.53 0.45 -11.62
N THR A 15 4.13 0.87 -10.50
CA THR A 15 4.53 2.27 -10.28
C THR A 15 6.03 2.49 -10.31
N ALA A 16 6.84 1.53 -9.88
CA ALA A 16 8.28 1.69 -9.67
C ALA A 16 9.12 0.95 -10.70
N TYR A 17 8.72 -0.28 -11.03
CA TYR A 17 9.51 -1.17 -11.90
C TYR A 17 9.21 -0.96 -13.39
N VAL A 18 8.13 -0.23 -13.71
CA VAL A 18 7.79 0.17 -15.08
C VAL A 18 8.80 1.22 -15.59
N THR A 19 9.55 0.86 -16.64
CA THR A 19 10.54 1.75 -17.25
C THR A 19 9.94 2.73 -18.25
N ASP A 20 8.80 2.38 -18.86
CA ASP A 20 8.06 3.29 -19.74
C ASP A 20 7.33 4.37 -18.92
N ARG A 21 7.80 5.61 -19.05
CA ARG A 21 7.26 6.75 -18.33
C ARG A 21 5.80 7.05 -18.68
N LYS A 22 5.37 6.82 -19.92
CA LYS A 22 3.98 7.06 -20.33
C LYS A 22 3.05 6.04 -19.67
N LEU A 23 3.41 4.76 -19.75
CA LEU A 23 2.64 3.69 -19.14
C LEU A 23 2.54 3.86 -17.63
N ARG A 24 3.65 4.23 -16.98
CA ARG A 24 3.68 4.54 -15.55
C ARG A 24 2.73 5.69 -15.20
N ALA A 25 2.80 6.81 -15.92
CA ALA A 25 1.95 7.97 -15.66
C ALA A 25 0.45 7.66 -15.88
N GLU A 26 0.12 6.89 -16.92
CA GLU A 26 -1.24 6.44 -17.17
C GLU A 26 -1.75 5.53 -16.05
N THR A 27 -0.91 4.60 -15.58
CA THR A 27 -1.24 3.71 -14.46
C THR A 27 -1.49 4.48 -13.18
N GLU A 28 -0.62 5.45 -12.84
CA GLU A 28 -0.79 6.33 -11.68
C GLU A 28 -2.09 7.15 -11.78
N GLN A 29 -2.43 7.67 -12.96
CA GLN A 29 -3.68 8.40 -13.19
C GLN A 29 -4.91 7.51 -12.97
N LEU A 30 -4.94 6.32 -13.57
CA LEU A 30 -6.06 5.37 -13.45
C LEU A 30 -6.23 4.89 -12.01
N LEU A 31 -5.14 4.51 -11.33
CA LEU A 31 -5.17 4.18 -9.91
C LEU A 31 -5.70 5.33 -9.06
N GLY A 32 -5.31 6.57 -9.37
CA GLY A 32 -5.82 7.76 -8.70
C GLY A 32 -7.34 7.90 -8.80
N VAL A 33 -7.92 7.66 -9.97
CA VAL A 33 -9.38 7.66 -10.19
C VAL A 33 -10.05 6.54 -9.39
N LEU A 34 -9.53 5.32 -9.47
CA LEU A 34 -10.08 4.17 -8.74
C LEU A 34 -10.08 4.39 -7.23
N LEU A 35 -8.98 4.91 -6.67
CA LEU A 35 -8.84 5.12 -5.23
C LEU A 35 -9.65 6.32 -4.71
N SER A 36 -9.83 7.36 -5.51
CA SER A 36 -10.56 8.56 -5.09
C SER A 36 -12.07 8.47 -5.32
N GLN A 37 -12.51 7.81 -6.39
CA GLN A 37 -13.92 7.80 -6.83
C GLN A 37 -14.54 6.40 -6.85
N GLY A 38 -13.73 5.34 -6.92
CA GLY A 38 -14.22 3.97 -7.07
C GLY A 38 -15.20 3.53 -5.99
N ARG A 39 -15.02 3.99 -4.74
CA ARG A 39 -15.91 3.64 -3.62
C ARG A 39 -17.37 4.03 -3.89
N ALA A 40 -17.61 5.16 -4.56
CA ALA A 40 -18.97 5.64 -4.83
C ALA A 40 -19.73 4.74 -5.82
N VAL A 41 -19.00 3.98 -6.64
CA VAL A 41 -19.54 3.12 -7.70
C VAL A 41 -19.29 1.64 -7.43
N GLY A 42 -18.95 1.27 -6.19
CA GLY A 42 -18.77 -0.14 -5.81
C GLY A 42 -17.45 -0.77 -6.28
N ILE A 43 -16.38 0.02 -6.40
CA ILE A 43 -15.02 -0.46 -6.68
C ILE A 43 -14.14 -0.28 -5.45
N SER A 44 -13.43 -1.33 -5.06
CA SER A 44 -12.43 -1.32 -3.99
C SER A 44 -11.09 -1.84 -4.50
N VAL A 45 -10.00 -1.20 -4.07
CA VAL A 45 -8.63 -1.59 -4.44
C VAL A 45 -7.90 -2.07 -3.19
N VAL A 46 -7.36 -3.29 -3.25
CA VAL A 46 -6.45 -3.84 -2.24
C VAL A 46 -5.09 -3.99 -2.91
N ALA A 47 -4.08 -3.35 -2.35
CA ALA A 47 -2.73 -3.36 -2.89
C ALA A 47 -1.71 -3.70 -1.79
N ALA A 48 -0.75 -4.56 -2.12
CA ALA A 48 0.38 -4.89 -1.27
C ALA A 48 1.69 -4.34 -1.86
N VAL A 49 2.66 -4.12 -0.98
CA VAL A 49 4.02 -3.70 -1.30
C VAL A 49 4.97 -4.39 -0.32
N GLN A 50 6.02 -5.04 -0.84
CA GLN A 50 6.96 -5.80 -0.01
C GLN A 50 8.10 -4.95 0.54
N ASP A 51 8.63 -4.02 -0.26
CA ASP A 51 9.75 -3.15 0.14
C ASP A 51 9.31 -1.68 0.21
N PRO A 52 8.96 -1.17 1.41
CA PRO A 52 8.53 0.21 1.56
C PRO A 52 9.67 1.22 1.49
N ALA A 53 10.94 0.77 1.55
CA ALA A 53 12.10 1.66 1.59
C ALA A 53 12.51 2.16 0.20
N LYS A 54 12.20 1.41 -0.85
CA LYS A 54 12.59 1.75 -2.22
C LYS A 54 11.59 2.64 -2.95
N ASP A 55 10.40 2.88 -2.39
CA ASP A 55 9.31 3.50 -3.14
C ASP A 55 8.52 4.58 -2.38
N THR A 56 8.61 5.81 -2.89
CA THR A 56 7.56 6.81 -2.68
C THR A 56 6.38 6.47 -3.58
N LEU A 57 5.46 5.60 -3.11
CA LEU A 57 4.18 5.35 -3.78
C LEU A 57 3.40 6.67 -3.94
N PRO A 58 3.26 7.23 -5.15
CA PRO A 58 2.70 8.58 -5.33
C PRO A 58 1.24 8.68 -4.87
N VAL A 59 0.49 7.58 -5.07
CA VAL A 59 -0.92 7.45 -4.68
C VAL A 59 -1.11 6.94 -3.25
N ARG A 60 -0.05 6.79 -2.45
CA ARG A 60 -0.12 6.25 -1.07
C ARG A 60 -1.16 6.96 -0.21
N GLN A 61 -1.31 8.27 -0.35
CA GLN A 61 -2.25 9.06 0.44
C GLN A 61 -3.72 8.73 0.14
N LEU A 62 -4.02 8.20 -1.05
CA LEU A 62 -5.37 7.82 -1.45
C LEU A 62 -5.81 6.49 -0.83
N PHE A 63 -4.87 5.66 -0.35
CA PHE A 63 -5.18 4.51 0.48
C PHE A 63 -5.53 4.96 1.90
N THR A 64 -6.82 5.00 2.21
CA THR A 64 -7.31 5.44 3.54
C THR A 64 -7.09 4.40 4.63
N VAL A 65 -7.07 3.11 4.25
CA VAL A 65 -6.74 1.99 5.12
C VAL A 65 -5.36 1.48 4.74
N ARG A 66 -4.49 1.29 5.74
CA ARG A 66 -3.16 0.71 5.59
C ARG A 66 -2.97 -0.28 6.71
N ILE A 67 -2.39 -1.43 6.39
CA ILE A 67 -2.11 -2.50 7.35
C ILE A 67 -0.62 -2.78 7.25
N GLY A 68 0.07 -2.73 8.40
CA GLY A 68 1.46 -3.11 8.51
C GLY A 68 1.55 -4.58 8.91
N LEU A 69 2.16 -5.41 8.07
CA LEU A 69 2.59 -6.75 8.47
C LEU A 69 3.98 -6.68 9.09
N ARG A 70 4.53 -7.84 9.51
CA ARG A 70 5.87 -7.89 10.10
C ARG A 70 6.89 -7.15 9.24
N MET A 71 7.62 -6.24 9.88
CA MET A 71 8.73 -5.49 9.27
C MET A 71 10.05 -5.89 9.92
N THR A 72 11.16 -5.62 9.25
CA THR A 72 12.48 -5.94 9.81
C THR A 72 13.01 -4.78 10.66
N GLU A 73 12.65 -3.55 10.31
CA GLU A 73 13.15 -2.35 10.97
C GLU A 73 12.01 -1.45 11.48
N PRO A 74 12.16 -0.82 12.67
CA PRO A 74 11.23 0.17 13.20
C PRO A 74 10.88 1.31 12.22
N THR A 75 11.87 1.73 11.43
CA THR A 75 11.75 2.81 10.44
C THR A 75 10.73 2.47 9.35
N GLN A 76 10.60 1.20 8.98
CA GLN A 76 9.67 0.73 7.94
C GLN A 76 8.21 0.93 8.36
N THR A 77 7.91 0.88 9.66
CA THR A 77 6.56 1.15 10.18
C THR A 77 6.12 2.56 9.80
N ALA A 78 6.99 3.55 10.05
CA ALA A 78 6.71 4.94 9.69
C ALA A 78 6.59 5.13 8.17
N MET A 79 7.40 4.41 7.40
CA MET A 79 7.36 4.45 5.94
C MET A 79 6.05 3.90 5.35
N VAL A 80 5.35 2.98 6.01
CA VAL A 80 4.08 2.42 5.54
C VAL A 80 2.87 3.09 6.18
N LEU A 81 2.84 3.17 7.50
CA LEU A 81 1.68 3.62 8.28
C LEU A 81 1.67 5.12 8.58
N GLY A 82 2.82 5.79 8.44
CA GLY A 82 2.97 7.23 8.64
C GLY A 82 3.78 7.58 9.88
N GLN A 83 4.20 8.83 9.98
CA GLN A 83 5.01 9.30 11.10
C GLN A 83 4.23 9.17 12.42
N GLY A 84 4.88 8.65 13.46
CA GLY A 84 4.26 8.42 14.77
C GLY A 84 3.38 7.17 14.86
N ALA A 85 3.21 6.39 13.78
CA ALA A 85 2.41 5.15 13.82
C ALA A 85 2.98 4.14 14.82
N ARG A 86 4.31 4.03 14.90
CA ARG A 86 4.98 3.20 15.90
C ARG A 86 4.64 3.64 17.32
N ASP A 87 4.79 4.94 17.61
CA ASP A 87 4.50 5.51 18.93
C ASP A 87 3.02 5.36 19.31
N ALA A 88 2.14 5.26 18.31
CA ALA A 88 0.72 4.96 18.46
C ALA A 88 0.42 3.46 18.63
N GLY A 89 1.44 2.59 18.72
CA GLY A 89 1.30 1.16 18.99
C GLY A 89 1.40 0.23 17.78
N ALA A 90 1.70 0.74 16.59
CA ALA A 90 1.94 -0.11 15.41
C ALA A 90 3.38 -0.67 15.43
N GLU A 91 3.65 -1.64 16.31
CA GLU A 91 4.97 -2.24 16.51
C GLU A 91 5.24 -3.38 15.50
N CYS A 92 5.21 -3.06 14.20
CA CYS A 92 5.30 -4.05 13.13
C CYS A 92 6.58 -4.90 13.16
N ASP A 93 7.69 -4.36 13.65
CA ASP A 93 8.98 -5.04 13.84
C ASP A 93 8.99 -6.02 15.01
N LEU A 94 8.06 -5.89 15.96
CA LEU A 94 7.92 -6.80 17.10
C LEU A 94 6.96 -7.97 16.82
N ILE A 95 6.32 -8.00 15.64
CA ILE A 95 5.47 -9.11 15.23
C ILE A 95 6.32 -10.37 15.06
N ALA A 96 6.00 -11.41 15.85
CA ALA A 96 6.79 -12.64 15.89
C ALA A 96 6.80 -13.40 14.55
N ASP A 97 7.97 -13.89 14.15
CA ASP A 97 8.20 -14.65 12.91
C ASP A 97 7.35 -15.92 12.79
N ALA A 98 6.97 -16.52 13.92
CA ALA A 98 6.10 -17.68 13.97
C ALA A 98 4.65 -17.38 13.55
N THR A 99 4.28 -16.11 13.41
CA THR A 99 2.94 -15.63 13.04
C THR A 99 3.02 -14.57 11.93
N PRO A 100 3.50 -14.94 10.73
CA PRO A 100 3.74 -13.99 9.64
C PRO A 100 2.46 -13.33 9.09
N ALA A 101 1.27 -13.86 9.42
CA ALA A 101 -0.03 -13.31 9.03
C ALA A 101 -0.61 -12.31 10.04
N SER A 102 0.06 -12.04 11.16
CA SER A 102 -0.39 -11.00 12.11
C SER A 102 0.01 -9.63 11.59
N GLY A 103 -0.90 -8.66 11.67
CA GLY A 103 -0.68 -7.28 11.23
C GLY A 103 -1.38 -6.29 12.16
N THR A 104 -0.94 -5.03 12.08
CA THR A 104 -1.49 -3.90 12.84
C THR A 104 -1.99 -2.80 11.91
#